data_AF-A0A9P5VG80-F1
#
_entry.id   AF-A0A9P5VG80-F1
#
_cell.length_a   1.000
_cell.length_b   1.000
_cell.length_c   1.000
_cell.angle_alpha   90.00
_cell.angle_beta   90.00
_cell.angle_gamma   90.00
#
_symmetry.space_group_name_H-M   'P 1'
#
loop_
_entity.id
_entity.type
_entity.pdbx_description
1 polymer ?
#
loop_
_entity_poly.entity_id
_entity_poly.type
_entity_poly.pdbx_seq_one_letter_code
_entity_poly.pdbx_strand_id
1 'polypeptide(L)'
;TVDDLKEHVKTKKSPEFDDIAADKLTLWSVSITDDDNDDEIPIVLDNINNKDKKKLRATRGLLEVFPDKPPKNTIHVIVQRPPPVHTPVLAPASTPLSGYLSHHSRPATPIQLKIVPQDHIEKELTLVLEGVNHHRITEPVDPKDVETSQREILGPFYKRPLPYHETATDTSLVMLGLELDKQARTSDGETLHCIVEGDIGKYSDHRVVAMVAPSGSGKTATVVDLASKHFVIYCVCCIPSPTISPGFKDPNFITLAEDIESMYRSIIHRNQGGSQDAKDIDSEVKALAGERVKLEFLARLLFLQLLLQNKPDLEPQQFFHEQTTGGAATIARLVSKLQVYDNRAIRDMLRETQINLHTLLVPRRLGLVIALDEAQVAVTGILSDKLISPSALLKNRNELFDSKNQIQSRFRRGFLTPLSATLSNMQATLVILGTALSLQNGDHVYSAIAKPTNFSRITEFPQFDESDVNKMLSELVDMSDCEIPPAKRRKLTGRARFSVDV
;
A
#
# COMPACT_ATOMS: atom_id res chain seq x y z
N THR A 1 15.53 9.91 40.70
CA THR A 1 15.48 11.25 40.09
C THR A 1 14.84 11.14 38.71
N VAL A 2 14.60 12.24 38.00
CA VAL A 2 14.14 12.18 36.59
C VAL A 2 15.20 11.50 35.70
N ASP A 3 16.49 11.68 36.00
CA ASP A 3 17.56 10.99 35.25
C ASP A 3 17.55 9.48 35.46
N ASP A 4 17.37 8.99 36.70
CA ASP A 4 17.25 7.54 36.96
C ASP A 4 16.05 6.94 36.20
N LEU A 5 14.97 7.71 36.02
CA LEU A 5 13.80 7.29 35.22
C LEU A 5 14.18 7.13 33.73
N LYS A 6 15.05 7.99 33.18
CA LYS A 6 15.50 7.87 31.78
C LYS A 6 16.28 6.58 31.56
N GLU A 7 17.19 6.24 32.48
CA GLU A 7 17.95 4.98 32.41
C GLU A 7 17.02 3.77 32.51
N HIS A 8 16.03 3.83 33.39
CA HIS A 8 15.04 2.77 33.54
C HIS A 8 14.18 2.58 32.28
N VAL A 9 13.74 3.68 31.66
CA VAL A 9 13.00 3.66 30.38
C VAL A 9 13.84 3.00 29.29
N LYS A 10 15.10 3.42 29.11
CA LYS A 10 15.99 2.84 28.11
C LYS A 10 16.15 1.33 28.30
N THR A 11 16.39 0.89 29.54
CA THR A 11 16.57 -0.54 29.86
C THR A 11 15.31 -1.36 29.57
N LYS A 12 14.12 -0.84 29.89
CA LYS A 12 12.84 -1.55 29.70
C LYS A 12 12.34 -1.57 28.26
N LYS A 13 12.80 -0.63 27.43
CA LYS A 13 12.37 -0.46 26.05
C LYS A 13 13.45 -0.85 25.04
N SER A 14 14.48 -1.58 25.46
CA SER A 14 15.46 -2.17 24.53
C SER A 14 14.74 -3.14 23.56
N PRO A 15 15.01 -3.06 22.23
CA PRO A 15 16.11 -2.32 21.61
C PRO A 15 15.79 -0.88 21.14
N GLU A 16 14.57 -0.36 21.38
CA GLU A 16 14.06 0.88 20.75
C GLU A 16 14.91 2.14 21.01
N PHE A 17 15.64 2.20 22.13
CA PHE A 17 16.46 3.34 22.54
C PHE A 17 17.95 3.02 22.68
N ASP A 18 18.41 1.87 22.17
CA ASP A 18 19.80 1.44 22.37
C ASP A 18 20.80 2.40 21.71
N ASP A 19 20.40 3.00 20.59
CA ASP A 19 21.16 3.98 19.81
C ASP A 19 21.27 5.38 20.46
N ILE A 20 20.55 5.64 21.56
CA ILE A 20 20.49 6.97 22.20
C ILE A 20 20.93 6.87 23.66
N ALA A 21 21.89 7.70 24.08
CA ALA A 21 22.28 7.78 25.48
C ALA A 21 21.11 8.29 26.35
N ALA A 22 20.90 7.69 27.53
CA ALA A 22 19.72 7.96 28.35
C ALA A 22 19.57 9.45 28.71
N ASP A 23 20.68 10.14 28.96
CA ASP A 23 20.74 11.59 29.24
C ASP A 23 20.18 12.45 28.09
N LYS A 24 20.25 11.96 26.84
CA LYS A 24 19.74 12.64 25.64
C LYS A 24 18.22 12.55 25.48
N LEU A 25 17.55 11.66 26.21
CA LEU A 25 16.09 11.59 26.21
C LEU A 25 15.49 12.82 26.88
N THR A 26 14.46 13.40 26.25
CA THR A 26 13.66 14.47 26.85
C THR A 26 12.34 13.91 27.36
N LEU A 27 12.05 14.09 28.65
CA LEU A 27 10.80 13.66 29.27
C LEU A 27 9.88 14.86 29.47
N TRP A 28 8.60 14.67 29.18
CA TRP A 28 7.54 15.66 29.36
C TRP A 28 6.50 15.13 30.34
N SER A 29 6.16 15.93 31.35
CA SER A 29 4.98 15.71 32.19
C SER A 29 3.75 16.14 31.43
N VAL A 30 2.76 15.26 31.33
CA VAL A 30 1.47 15.51 30.69
C VAL A 30 0.36 14.91 31.55
N SER A 31 -0.90 15.23 31.26
CA SER A 31 -2.07 14.60 31.90
C SER A 31 -3.11 14.32 30.84
N ILE A 32 -2.99 13.19 30.15
CA ILE A 32 -3.87 12.79 29.05
C ILE A 32 -4.70 11.62 29.51
N THR A 33 -6.02 11.80 29.63
CA THR A 33 -6.93 10.72 29.99
C THR A 33 -7.01 9.70 28.88
N ASP A 34 -6.86 8.44 29.24
CA ASP A 34 -7.02 7.27 28.37
C ASP A 34 -8.50 6.87 28.47
N ASP A 35 -9.37 7.54 27.71
CA ASP A 35 -10.81 7.26 27.67
C ASP A 35 -11.10 6.35 26.46
N ASP A 36 -11.89 5.30 26.67
CA ASP A 36 -12.14 4.18 25.72
C ASP A 36 -12.79 4.60 24.38
N ASN A 37 -12.99 5.91 24.16
CA ASN A 37 -13.57 6.50 22.94
C ASN A 37 -12.53 7.16 22.01
N ASP A 38 -11.24 7.24 22.39
CA ASP A 38 -10.22 8.03 21.69
C ASP A 38 -8.98 7.22 21.23
N ASP A 39 -9.14 5.90 21.04
CA ASP A 39 -8.09 4.95 20.64
C ASP A 39 -7.45 5.20 19.24
N GLU A 40 -7.87 6.23 18.51
CA GLU A 40 -7.49 6.42 17.09
C GLU A 40 -6.68 7.70 16.79
N ILE A 41 -6.37 8.53 17.79
CA ILE A 41 -5.48 9.69 17.60
C ILE A 41 -4.11 9.38 18.20
N PRO A 42 -3.03 9.25 17.39
CA PRO A 42 -1.69 9.13 17.94
C PRO A 42 -1.39 10.37 18.78
N ILE A 43 -0.97 10.15 20.03
CA ILE A 43 -0.61 11.22 20.94
C ILE A 43 0.67 11.89 20.43
N VAL A 44 0.50 12.95 19.66
CA VAL A 44 1.60 13.79 19.19
C VAL A 44 1.84 14.90 20.21
N LEU A 45 3.07 15.00 20.71
CA LEU A 45 3.47 16.02 21.69
C LEU A 45 3.11 17.46 21.24
N ASP A 46 3.11 17.71 19.93
CA ASP A 46 2.77 19.02 19.33
C ASP A 46 1.28 19.36 19.41
N ASN A 47 0.41 18.36 19.52
CA ASN A 47 -1.04 18.54 19.68
C ASN A 47 -1.45 18.82 21.13
N ILE A 48 -0.55 18.61 22.09
CA ILE A 48 -0.79 18.91 23.50
C ILE A 48 -0.55 20.38 23.75
N ASN A 49 -1.55 21.05 24.32
CA ASN A 49 -1.49 22.47 24.65
C ASN A 49 -0.29 22.78 25.55
N ASN A 50 0.42 23.89 25.29
CA ASN A 50 1.65 24.24 26.00
C ASN A 50 1.45 24.45 27.52
N LYS A 51 0.21 24.68 27.97
CA LYS A 51 -0.13 24.78 29.39
C LYS A 51 -0.19 23.41 30.10
N ASP A 52 -0.42 22.35 29.34
CA ASP A 52 -0.66 20.99 29.85
C ASP A 52 0.54 20.04 29.65
N LYS A 53 1.62 20.54 29.02
CA LYS A 53 2.91 19.85 28.93
C LYS A 53 4.02 20.63 29.63
N LYS A 54 4.79 19.95 30.48
CA LYS A 54 5.92 20.55 31.20
C LYS A 54 7.17 19.68 31.06
N LYS A 55 8.24 20.25 30.52
CA LYS A 55 9.53 19.55 30.41
C LYS A 55 10.08 19.19 31.79
N LEU A 56 10.39 17.91 32.01
CA LEU A 56 10.96 17.42 33.25
C LEU A 56 12.47 17.69 33.28
N ARG A 57 12.94 18.27 34.39
CA ARG A 57 14.35 18.56 34.61
C ARG A 57 15.02 17.36 35.27
N ALA A 58 16.13 16.92 34.69
CA ALA A 58 17.05 15.89 35.17
C ALA A 58 17.24 15.86 36.69
N THR A 59 17.52 17.04 37.26
CA THR A 59 17.87 17.21 38.67
C THR A 59 16.69 17.15 39.64
N ARG A 60 15.44 17.07 39.17
CA ARG A 60 14.26 17.02 40.06
C ARG A 60 14.04 15.63 40.63
N GLY A 61 13.65 15.57 41.89
CA GLY A 61 13.15 14.34 42.51
C GLY A 61 11.83 13.92 41.87
N LEU A 62 11.60 12.60 41.67
CA LEU A 62 10.33 12.12 41.11
C LEU A 62 9.14 12.47 42.01
N LEU A 63 9.33 12.48 43.34
CA LEU A 63 8.33 12.90 44.32
C LEU A 63 8.00 14.40 44.25
N GLU A 64 8.88 15.23 43.68
CA GLU A 64 8.56 16.65 43.42
C GLU A 64 7.76 16.83 42.13
N VAL A 65 7.85 15.87 41.22
CA VAL A 65 7.12 15.87 39.95
C VAL A 65 5.74 15.23 40.13
N PHE A 66 5.68 14.13 40.89
CA PHE A 66 4.48 13.38 41.22
C PHE A 66 4.38 13.27 42.75
N PRO A 67 3.91 14.32 43.44
CA PRO A 67 3.82 14.33 44.91
C PRO A 67 2.78 13.31 45.39
N ASP A 68 1.72 13.13 44.62
CA ASP A 68 0.67 12.15 44.86
C ASP A 68 0.78 10.99 43.86
N LYS A 69 0.18 9.86 44.22
CA LYS A 69 0.09 8.70 43.34
C LYS A 69 -0.66 9.10 42.05
N PRO A 70 -0.06 8.92 40.86
CA PRO A 70 -0.71 9.32 39.62
C PRO A 70 -2.05 8.59 39.40
N PRO A 71 -3.10 9.27 38.91
CA PRO A 71 -4.35 8.65 38.51
C PRO A 71 -4.16 7.47 37.54
N LYS A 72 -5.01 6.44 37.67
CA LYS A 72 -5.09 5.33 36.70
C LYS A 72 -5.76 5.83 35.41
N ASN A 73 -5.50 5.15 34.28
CA ASN A 73 -6.05 5.48 32.94
C ASN A 73 -5.69 6.90 32.50
N THR A 74 -4.45 7.32 32.74
CA THR A 74 -3.94 8.62 32.32
C THR A 74 -2.47 8.47 31.96
N ILE A 75 -2.06 9.02 30.82
CA ILE A 75 -0.67 9.11 30.44
C ILE A 75 -0.06 10.33 31.14
N HIS A 76 0.99 10.08 31.91
CA HIS A 76 1.66 11.07 32.76
C HIS A 76 3.01 11.55 32.22
N VAL A 77 3.64 10.72 31.37
CA VAL A 77 4.99 10.98 30.84
C VAL A 77 5.06 10.64 29.35
N ILE A 78 5.56 11.58 28.56
CA ILE A 78 5.96 11.35 27.16
C ILE A 78 7.48 11.40 27.05
N VAL A 79 8.06 10.43 26.34
CA VAL A 79 9.51 10.34 26.08
C VAL A 79 9.78 10.77 24.64
N GLN A 80 10.59 11.80 24.47
CA GLN A 80 10.97 12.36 23.18
C GLN A 80 12.45 12.06 22.86
N ARG A 81 12.70 11.51 21.67
CA ARG A 81 14.05 11.30 21.14
C ARG A 81 14.67 12.62 20.67
N PRO A 82 15.99 12.81 20.81
CA PRO A 82 16.71 13.87 20.10
C PRO A 82 16.59 13.68 18.58
N PRO A 83 16.60 14.76 17.78
CA PRO A 83 16.66 14.67 16.33
C PRO A 83 17.92 13.90 15.89
N PRO A 84 17.86 13.09 14.80
CA PRO A 84 19.03 12.38 14.30
C PRO A 84 20.16 13.36 13.96
N VAL A 85 21.34 13.15 14.55
CA VAL A 85 22.54 13.94 14.23
C VAL A 85 23.09 13.42 12.91
N HIS A 86 22.97 14.22 11.84
CA HIS A 86 23.68 13.99 10.59
C HIS A 86 25.19 14.05 10.86
N THR A 87 25.80 12.88 11.06
CA THR A 87 27.25 12.75 11.19
C THR A 87 27.82 12.61 9.78
N PRO A 88 28.69 13.50 9.31
CA PRO A 88 29.37 13.31 8.03
C PRO A 88 30.32 12.12 8.17
N VAL A 89 30.00 11.01 7.52
CA VAL A 89 30.85 9.82 7.52
C VAL A 89 32.07 10.10 6.63
N LEU A 90 33.25 10.06 7.24
CA LEU A 90 34.55 10.00 6.56
C LEU A 90 34.64 8.67 5.80
N ALA A 91 34.84 8.75 4.49
CA ALA A 91 34.95 7.61 3.59
C ALA A 91 36.23 6.78 3.85
N PRO A 92 36.14 5.45 4.02
CA PRO A 92 37.25 4.54 3.79
C PRO A 92 37.42 4.29 2.28
N ALA A 93 38.67 4.06 1.89
CA ALA A 93 39.17 4.04 0.53
C ALA A 93 38.49 3.04 -0.42
N SER A 94 38.43 3.49 -1.68
CA SER A 94 37.80 2.91 -2.86
C SER A 94 38.24 1.49 -3.22
N THR A 95 37.27 0.67 -3.64
CA THR A 95 37.39 -0.21 -4.81
C THR A 95 36.02 -0.36 -5.47
N PRO A 96 35.93 -0.49 -6.81
CA PRO A 96 34.78 -0.03 -7.56
C PRO A 96 33.85 -1.19 -7.94
N LEU A 97 32.54 -1.04 -7.75
CA LEU A 97 31.55 -1.63 -8.66
C LEU A 97 30.16 -1.00 -8.46
N SER A 98 29.53 -0.71 -9.61
CA SER A 98 28.10 -0.46 -9.84
C SER A 98 27.51 0.89 -9.39
N GLY A 99 27.27 1.75 -10.39
CA GLY A 99 26.72 3.08 -10.23
C GLY A 99 25.22 3.08 -9.96
N TYR A 100 24.85 3.48 -8.75
CA TYR A 100 23.58 4.14 -8.46
C TYR A 100 23.77 5.64 -8.61
N LEU A 101 23.29 6.21 -9.72
CA LEU A 101 23.23 7.65 -9.92
C LEU A 101 22.03 8.22 -9.15
N SER A 102 22.29 8.73 -7.95
CA SER A 102 21.44 9.74 -7.31
C SER A 102 21.78 11.10 -7.91
N HIS A 103 20.93 11.59 -8.82
CA HIS A 103 21.04 12.94 -9.37
C HIS A 103 20.22 13.94 -8.54
N HIS A 104 20.91 14.65 -7.64
CA HIS A 104 20.50 15.99 -7.24
C HIS A 104 21.58 16.98 -7.66
N SER A 105 21.12 18.08 -8.28
CA SER A 105 21.88 19.31 -8.58
C SER A 105 22.80 19.30 -9.81
N ARG A 106 22.19 19.27 -11.00
CA ARG A 106 22.68 20.03 -12.16
C ARG A 106 21.50 20.79 -12.78
N PRO A 107 21.70 21.98 -13.38
CA PRO A 107 20.66 22.63 -14.15
C PRO A 107 20.32 21.71 -15.31
N ALA A 108 19.15 21.07 -15.24
CA ALA A 108 18.71 20.13 -16.25
C ALA A 108 18.51 20.91 -17.56
N THR A 109 19.27 20.52 -18.58
CA THR A 109 18.87 20.76 -19.97
C THR A 109 17.41 20.32 -20.10
N PRO A 110 16.51 21.11 -20.71
CA PRO A 110 15.12 20.70 -20.87
C PRO A 110 15.08 19.33 -21.52
N ILE A 111 14.58 18.32 -20.80
CA ILE A 111 14.36 16.99 -21.39
C ILE A 111 13.29 17.19 -22.46
N GLN A 112 13.68 17.15 -23.73
CA GLN A 112 12.73 17.14 -24.82
C GLN A 112 12.00 15.80 -24.78
N LEU A 113 10.71 15.86 -24.45
CA LEU A 113 9.85 14.67 -24.45
C LEU A 113 9.73 14.13 -25.87
N LYS A 114 9.86 12.81 -26.00
CA LYS A 114 9.76 12.09 -27.27
C LYS A 114 8.30 11.99 -27.69
N ILE A 115 7.97 12.66 -28.79
CA ILE A 115 6.68 12.52 -29.47
C ILE A 115 6.76 11.30 -30.40
N VAL A 116 5.78 10.42 -30.34
CA VAL A 116 5.73 9.20 -31.15
C VAL A 116 4.47 9.21 -32.03
N PRO A 117 4.61 9.07 -33.37
CA PRO A 117 3.47 8.83 -34.25
C PRO A 117 2.74 7.53 -33.90
N GLN A 118 1.41 7.50 -34.06
CA GLN A 118 0.59 6.38 -33.63
C GLN A 118 0.98 5.05 -34.30
N ASP A 119 1.39 5.08 -35.56
CA ASP A 119 1.86 3.95 -36.36
C ASP A 119 3.23 3.40 -35.92
N HIS A 120 3.94 4.08 -35.03
CA HIS A 120 5.24 3.66 -34.49
C HIS A 120 5.17 3.15 -33.04
N ILE A 121 3.99 3.13 -32.42
CA ILE A 121 3.82 2.78 -31.00
C ILE A 121 4.29 1.36 -30.70
N GLU A 122 3.91 0.36 -31.49
CA GLU A 122 4.32 -1.04 -31.30
C GLU A 122 5.85 -1.21 -31.36
N LYS A 123 6.50 -0.51 -32.29
CA LYS A 123 7.95 -0.53 -32.42
C LYS A 123 8.63 0.05 -31.17
N GLU A 124 8.10 1.16 -30.66
CA GLU A 124 8.62 1.79 -29.45
C GLU A 124 8.38 0.94 -28.20
N LEU A 125 7.23 0.29 -28.08
CA LEU A 125 6.96 -0.68 -27.01
C LEU A 125 7.97 -1.83 -27.04
N THR A 126 8.28 -2.34 -28.22
CA THR A 126 9.30 -3.38 -28.41
C THR A 126 10.67 -2.90 -27.91
N LEU A 127 11.09 -1.68 -28.26
CA LEU A 127 12.36 -1.09 -27.78
C LEU A 127 12.38 -0.91 -26.25
N VAL A 128 11.26 -0.50 -25.64
CA VAL A 128 11.13 -0.37 -24.18
C VAL A 128 11.33 -1.73 -23.52
N LEU A 129 10.66 -2.78 -24.04
CA LEU A 129 10.74 -4.15 -23.55
C LEU A 129 12.14 -4.76 -23.75
N GLU A 130 12.73 -4.63 -24.95
CA GLU A 130 14.10 -5.07 -25.25
C GLU A 130 15.11 -4.47 -24.28
N GLY A 131 14.94 -3.18 -23.94
CA GLY A 131 15.80 -2.49 -22.99
C GLY A 131 15.70 -3.01 -21.55
N VAL A 132 14.69 -3.82 -21.22
CA VAL A 132 14.54 -4.47 -19.92
C VAL A 132 14.59 -6.00 -19.95
N ASN A 133 14.74 -6.60 -21.13
CA ASN A 133 14.62 -8.04 -21.39
C ASN A 133 15.69 -8.92 -20.72
N HIS A 134 16.60 -8.34 -19.94
CA HIS A 134 17.49 -9.08 -19.05
C HIS A 134 16.80 -9.58 -17.78
N HIS A 135 15.51 -9.25 -17.56
CA HIS A 135 14.73 -9.83 -16.47
C HIS A 135 14.50 -11.32 -16.75
N ARG A 136 15.27 -12.16 -16.07
CA ARG A 136 14.94 -13.58 -15.96
C ARG A 136 13.83 -13.67 -14.93
N ILE A 137 12.77 -14.42 -15.26
CA ILE A 137 11.83 -14.90 -14.25
C ILE A 137 12.68 -15.49 -13.14
N THR A 138 12.45 -15.06 -11.90
CA THR A 138 13.17 -15.61 -10.75
C THR A 138 13.03 -17.13 -10.85
N GLU A 139 14.15 -17.84 -10.97
CA GLU A 139 14.09 -19.30 -11.01
C GLU A 139 13.35 -19.72 -9.74
N PRO A 140 12.23 -20.45 -9.87
CA PRO A 140 11.50 -20.87 -8.70
C PRO A 140 12.49 -21.59 -7.79
N VAL A 141 12.54 -21.18 -6.52
CA VAL A 141 13.29 -21.92 -5.50
C VAL A 141 12.96 -23.39 -5.69
N ASP A 142 13.98 -24.26 -5.76
CA ASP A 142 13.74 -25.69 -6.02
C ASP A 142 12.65 -26.15 -5.05
N PRO A 143 11.51 -26.67 -5.53
CA PRO A 143 10.42 -27.11 -4.67
C PRO A 143 10.92 -28.08 -3.57
N LYS A 144 11.99 -28.83 -3.83
CA LYS A 144 12.63 -29.69 -2.84
C LYS A 144 13.36 -28.92 -1.75
N ASP A 145 13.97 -27.78 -2.08
CA ASP A 145 14.64 -26.92 -1.09
C ASP A 145 13.60 -26.26 -0.19
N VAL A 146 12.49 -25.78 -0.75
CA VAL A 146 11.34 -25.25 0.01
C VAL A 146 10.79 -26.33 0.93
N GLU A 147 10.53 -27.53 0.39
CA GLU A 147 10.04 -28.66 1.17
C GLU A 147 11.01 -29.06 2.28
N THR A 148 12.32 -29.15 1.99
CA THR A 148 13.33 -29.53 2.98
C THR A 148 13.41 -28.50 4.10
N SER A 149 13.54 -27.23 3.74
CA SER A 149 13.58 -26.10 4.68
C SER A 149 12.32 -26.05 5.56
N GLN A 150 11.13 -26.09 4.96
CA GLN A 150 9.89 -26.04 5.72
C GLN A 150 9.66 -27.30 6.55
N ARG A 151 10.13 -28.47 6.10
CA ARG A 151 10.08 -29.69 6.90
C ARG A 151 11.02 -29.63 8.10
N GLU A 152 12.19 -29.01 7.96
CA GLU A 152 13.08 -28.72 9.09
C GLU A 152 12.45 -27.74 10.08
N ILE A 153 11.79 -26.68 9.60
CA ILE A 153 11.14 -25.66 10.44
C ILE A 153 9.88 -26.18 11.14
N LEU A 154 8.98 -26.84 10.42
CA LEU A 154 7.69 -27.32 10.94
C LEU A 154 7.81 -28.68 11.63
N GLY A 155 8.87 -29.44 11.35
CA GLY A 155 9.11 -30.77 11.93
C GLY A 155 7.92 -31.71 11.73
N PRO A 156 7.35 -32.29 12.81
CA PRO A 156 6.22 -33.22 12.70
C PRO A 156 4.93 -32.54 12.21
N PHE A 157 4.86 -31.21 12.20
CA PHE A 157 3.70 -30.47 11.68
C PHE A 157 3.76 -30.25 10.16
N TYR A 158 4.85 -30.65 9.49
CA TYR A 158 4.95 -30.51 8.04
C TYR A 158 3.98 -31.45 7.34
N LYS A 159 3.07 -30.88 6.54
CA LYS A 159 2.11 -31.64 5.71
C LYS A 159 2.37 -31.45 4.22
N ARG A 160 2.59 -30.21 3.80
CA ARG A 160 2.85 -29.81 2.42
C ARG A 160 3.61 -28.47 2.40
N PRO A 161 4.18 -28.09 1.25
CA PRO A 161 4.78 -26.77 1.10
C PRO A 161 3.74 -25.67 1.33
N LEU A 162 4.05 -24.75 2.24
CA LEU A 162 3.33 -23.51 2.48
C LEU A 162 3.87 -22.41 1.56
N PRO A 163 3.08 -21.34 1.28
CA PRO A 163 3.55 -20.19 0.51
C PRO A 163 4.82 -19.59 1.10
N TYR A 164 5.76 -19.22 0.24
CA TYR A 164 7.04 -18.63 0.59
C TYR A 164 7.29 -17.32 -0.19
N HIS A 165 8.21 -16.50 0.32
CA HIS A 165 8.62 -15.23 -0.31
C HIS A 165 9.84 -15.44 -1.20
N GLU A 166 11.01 -14.88 -0.88
CA GLU A 166 12.19 -14.93 -1.74
C GLU A 166 13.02 -16.21 -1.57
N THR A 167 13.02 -16.79 -0.38
CA THR A 167 13.85 -17.96 -0.06
C THR A 167 13.02 -19.14 0.46
N ALA A 168 13.58 -20.35 0.39
CA ALA A 168 12.99 -21.57 0.95
C ALA A 168 12.65 -21.46 2.46
N THR A 169 13.29 -20.54 3.17
CA THR A 169 13.11 -20.30 4.61
C THR A 169 12.04 -19.24 4.91
N ASP A 170 11.69 -18.39 3.95
CA ASP A 170 10.78 -17.25 4.15
C ASP A 170 9.31 -17.65 3.98
N THR A 171 8.75 -18.37 4.95
CA THR A 171 7.32 -18.75 4.91
C THR A 171 6.42 -17.52 5.08
N SER A 172 5.50 -17.28 4.14
CA SER A 172 4.59 -16.13 4.16
C SER A 172 3.13 -16.56 4.14
N LEU A 173 2.53 -16.71 5.33
CA LEU A 173 1.11 -17.04 5.45
C LEU A 173 0.17 -15.93 4.97
N VAL A 174 0.67 -14.70 4.76
CA VAL A 174 -0.11 -13.62 4.15
C VAL A 174 -0.43 -13.93 2.68
N MET A 175 0.45 -14.68 2.01
CA MET A 175 0.27 -15.21 0.65
C MET A 175 -0.56 -16.48 0.62
N LEU A 176 -1.10 -16.89 1.77
CA LEU A 176 -2.02 -18.00 1.86
C LEU A 176 -3.42 -17.47 1.54
N GLY A 177 -3.90 -17.82 0.35
CA GLY A 177 -5.26 -17.49 -0.08
C GLY A 177 -6.30 -18.11 0.87
N LEU A 178 -7.57 -17.70 0.73
CA LEU A 178 -8.66 -18.39 1.41
C LEU A 178 -8.79 -19.82 0.85
N GLU A 179 -8.16 -20.79 1.50
CA GLU A 179 -8.28 -22.21 1.12
C GLU A 179 -9.63 -22.84 1.50
N LEU A 180 -10.52 -22.09 2.15
CA LEU A 180 -11.87 -22.52 2.47
C LEU A 180 -12.86 -22.05 1.40
N ASP A 181 -13.90 -22.86 1.15
CA ASP A 181 -15.06 -22.54 0.26
C ASP A 181 -15.90 -21.32 0.69
N LYS A 182 -15.41 -20.52 1.65
CA LYS A 182 -16.04 -19.29 2.12
C LYS A 182 -15.37 -18.10 1.44
N GLN A 183 -16.08 -17.49 0.50
CA GLN A 183 -15.63 -16.29 -0.22
C GLN A 183 -16.32 -15.03 0.30
N ALA A 184 -15.63 -13.89 0.20
CA ALA A 184 -16.22 -12.59 0.49
C ALA A 184 -17.26 -12.21 -0.58
N ARG A 185 -18.35 -11.57 -0.16
CA ARG A 185 -19.53 -11.29 -1.00
C ARG A 185 -20.00 -9.84 -0.91
N THR A 186 -20.67 -9.41 -1.98
CA THR A 186 -21.54 -8.22 -1.97
C THR A 186 -22.81 -8.49 -1.16
N SER A 187 -23.57 -7.45 -0.84
CA SER A 187 -24.89 -7.58 -0.21
C SER A 187 -25.87 -8.44 -1.01
N ASP A 188 -25.66 -8.51 -2.32
CA ASP A 188 -26.53 -9.25 -3.25
C ASP A 188 -26.02 -10.69 -3.47
N GLY A 189 -24.98 -11.11 -2.74
CA GLY A 189 -24.44 -12.47 -2.74
C GLY A 189 -23.38 -12.75 -3.81
N GLU A 190 -22.97 -11.75 -4.59
CA GLU A 190 -21.97 -11.91 -5.65
C GLU A 190 -20.55 -11.98 -5.06
N THR A 191 -19.73 -12.93 -5.50
CA THR A 191 -18.33 -13.04 -5.06
C THR A 191 -17.41 -12.20 -5.94
N LEU A 192 -16.20 -11.90 -5.44
CA LEU A 192 -15.18 -11.20 -6.24
C LEU A 192 -14.85 -11.96 -7.53
N HIS A 193 -14.83 -13.29 -7.48
CA HIS A 193 -14.60 -14.13 -8.65
C HIS A 193 -15.67 -13.93 -9.72
N CYS A 194 -16.95 -14.00 -9.36
CA CYS A 194 -18.05 -13.80 -10.30
C CYS A 194 -18.03 -12.40 -10.94
N ILE A 195 -17.64 -11.37 -10.17
CA ILE A 195 -17.49 -10.02 -10.71
C ILE A 195 -16.41 -9.97 -11.80
N VAL A 196 -15.24 -10.56 -11.54
CA VAL A 196 -14.12 -10.56 -12.49
C VAL A 196 -14.44 -11.41 -13.72
N GLU A 197 -15.04 -12.59 -13.55
CA GLU A 197 -15.51 -13.41 -14.67
C GLU A 197 -16.50 -12.66 -15.56
N GLY A 198 -17.41 -11.90 -14.95
CA GLY A 198 -18.36 -11.06 -15.67
C GLY A 198 -17.72 -9.89 -16.43
N ASP A 199 -16.47 -9.54 -16.15
CA ASP A 199 -15.70 -8.50 -16.83
C ASP A 199 -14.81 -9.04 -17.96
N ILE A 200 -14.58 -10.36 -18.03
CA ILE A 200 -13.73 -10.96 -19.07
C ILE A 200 -14.28 -10.63 -20.45
N GLY A 201 -13.40 -10.15 -21.33
CA GLY A 201 -13.73 -9.81 -22.72
C GLY A 201 -14.26 -8.40 -22.93
N LYS A 202 -14.55 -7.64 -21.85
CA LYS A 202 -14.97 -6.23 -21.99
C LYS A 202 -13.82 -5.34 -22.46
N TYR A 203 -14.17 -4.30 -23.21
CA TYR A 203 -13.23 -3.24 -23.62
C TYR A 203 -13.43 -1.92 -22.86
N SER A 204 -14.53 -1.82 -22.13
CA SER A 204 -14.89 -0.68 -21.27
C SER A 204 -15.83 -1.17 -20.17
N ASP A 205 -16.15 -0.30 -19.22
CA ASP A 205 -17.18 -0.58 -18.21
C ASP A 205 -16.88 -1.79 -17.30
N HIS A 206 -15.59 -1.99 -17.04
CA HIS A 206 -15.13 -2.90 -16.00
C HIS A 206 -15.62 -2.42 -14.64
N ARG A 207 -15.84 -3.36 -13.72
CA ARG A 207 -16.31 -3.04 -12.38
C ARG A 207 -15.21 -2.43 -11.53
N VAL A 208 -15.65 -1.57 -10.61
CA VAL A 208 -14.85 -1.06 -9.52
C VAL A 208 -15.39 -1.65 -8.23
N VAL A 209 -14.59 -2.46 -7.55
CA VAL A 209 -14.97 -3.16 -6.33
C VAL A 209 -14.28 -2.52 -5.14
N ALA A 210 -15.05 -1.97 -4.20
CA ALA A 210 -14.53 -1.56 -2.90
C ALA A 210 -14.73 -2.68 -1.87
N MET A 211 -13.64 -3.20 -1.33
CA MET A 211 -13.65 -4.16 -0.23
C MET A 211 -13.56 -3.40 1.09
N VAL A 212 -14.70 -3.24 1.77
CA VAL A 212 -14.81 -2.39 2.95
C VAL A 212 -15.11 -3.24 4.18
N ALA A 213 -14.06 -3.54 4.94
CA ALA A 213 -14.16 -4.25 6.21
C ALA A 213 -13.00 -3.88 7.13
N PRO A 214 -13.11 -4.11 8.45
CA PRO A 214 -12.03 -3.78 9.39
C PRO A 214 -10.74 -4.55 9.08
N SER A 215 -9.62 -4.14 9.68
CA SER A 215 -8.33 -4.81 9.46
C SER A 215 -8.38 -6.29 9.84
N GLY A 216 -7.64 -7.12 9.10
CA GLY A 216 -7.59 -8.57 9.28
C GLY A 216 -8.90 -9.29 9.01
N SER A 217 -9.76 -8.77 8.11
CA SER A 217 -10.99 -9.43 7.67
C SER A 217 -10.81 -10.39 6.49
N GLY A 218 -9.58 -10.60 6.00
CA GLY A 218 -9.29 -11.45 4.84
C GLY A 218 -9.37 -10.75 3.48
N LYS A 219 -9.30 -9.40 3.43
CA LYS A 219 -9.28 -8.63 2.17
C LYS A 219 -8.12 -9.05 1.26
N THR A 220 -6.89 -8.93 1.75
CA THR A 220 -5.67 -9.32 1.02
C THR A 220 -5.72 -10.78 0.63
N ALA A 221 -6.08 -11.69 1.55
CA ALA A 221 -6.23 -13.12 1.26
C ALA A 221 -7.27 -13.42 0.15
N THR A 222 -8.34 -12.62 0.05
CA THR A 222 -9.32 -12.74 -1.04
C THR A 222 -8.71 -12.38 -2.40
N VAL A 223 -7.85 -11.35 -2.44
CA VAL A 223 -7.13 -10.97 -3.67
C VAL A 223 -6.02 -11.96 -4.02
N VAL A 224 -5.37 -12.55 -3.02
CA VAL A 224 -4.40 -13.63 -3.24
C VAL A 224 -5.09 -14.89 -3.79
N ASP A 225 -6.27 -15.28 -3.27
CA ASP A 225 -7.08 -16.35 -3.88
C ASP A 225 -7.44 -16.01 -5.33
N LEU A 226 -7.86 -14.77 -5.60
CA LEU A 226 -8.16 -14.32 -6.96
C LEU A 226 -6.94 -14.44 -7.89
N ALA A 227 -5.74 -14.15 -7.36
CA ALA A 227 -4.47 -14.26 -8.08
C ALA A 227 -4.08 -15.70 -8.43
N SER A 228 -4.74 -16.72 -7.85
CA SER A 228 -4.59 -18.11 -8.31
C SER A 228 -5.34 -18.40 -9.62
N LYS A 229 -6.32 -17.55 -9.99
CA LYS A 229 -7.25 -17.79 -11.11
C LYS A 229 -7.15 -16.71 -12.19
N HIS A 230 -6.75 -15.50 -11.84
CA HIS A 230 -6.71 -14.34 -12.73
C HIS A 230 -5.46 -13.49 -12.51
N PHE A 231 -5.00 -12.79 -13.55
CA PHE A 231 -3.82 -11.94 -13.42
C PHE A 231 -4.17 -10.67 -12.63
N VAL A 232 -3.52 -10.50 -11.48
CA VAL A 232 -3.72 -9.36 -10.58
C VAL A 232 -2.48 -8.49 -10.57
N ILE A 233 -2.55 -7.27 -11.12
CA ILE A 233 -1.59 -6.20 -10.84
C ILE A 233 -1.83 -5.75 -9.39
N TYR A 234 -0.94 -6.13 -8.49
CA TYR A 234 -1.08 -5.86 -7.05
C TYR A 234 -0.18 -4.69 -6.65
N CYS A 235 -0.79 -3.68 -6.02
CA CYS A 235 -0.11 -2.48 -5.58
C CYS A 235 -0.45 -2.22 -4.12
N VAL A 236 0.56 -2.05 -3.27
CA VAL A 236 0.36 -1.66 -1.88
C VAL A 236 0.54 -0.16 -1.76
N CYS A 237 -0.52 0.57 -1.38
CA CYS A 237 -0.44 2.00 -1.18
C CYS A 237 0.42 2.29 0.06
N CYS A 238 1.57 2.90 -0.14
CA CYS A 238 2.52 3.18 0.93
C CYS A 238 3.22 4.53 0.74
N ILE A 239 3.72 5.08 1.85
CA ILE A 239 4.54 6.30 1.90
C ILE A 239 5.84 5.98 2.63
N PRO A 240 6.92 6.77 2.45
CA PRO A 240 8.13 6.61 3.25
C PRO A 240 7.79 6.79 4.73
N SER A 241 7.88 5.71 5.52
CA SER A 241 7.68 5.74 6.97
C SER A 241 8.94 5.25 7.69
N PRO A 242 9.41 5.97 8.73
CA PRO A 242 10.52 5.53 9.59
C PRO A 242 10.09 4.44 10.59
N THR A 243 8.79 4.18 10.77
CA THR A 243 8.26 3.13 11.64
C THR A 243 7.83 1.92 10.82
N ILE A 244 8.24 0.74 11.29
CA ILE A 244 7.98 -0.57 10.69
C ILE A 244 6.47 -0.85 10.63
N SER A 245 5.99 -1.31 9.48
CA SER A 245 4.96 -2.37 9.28
C SER A 245 4.43 -2.30 7.82
N PRO A 246 3.82 -3.35 7.22
CA PRO A 246 3.85 -4.80 7.49
C PRO A 246 4.69 -5.51 6.40
N GLY A 247 4.69 -6.85 6.36
CA GLY A 247 5.54 -7.70 5.50
C GLY A 247 5.43 -7.55 3.96
N PHE A 248 4.86 -6.45 3.46
CA PHE A 248 4.71 -6.14 2.04
C PHE A 248 4.86 -4.63 1.79
N LYS A 249 5.93 -4.21 1.07
CA LYS A 249 6.14 -2.82 0.64
C LYS A 249 6.23 -2.75 -0.87
N ASP A 250 5.65 -1.70 -1.46
CA ASP A 250 5.76 -1.42 -2.90
C ASP A 250 6.65 -0.19 -3.13
N PRO A 251 7.96 -0.35 -3.40
CA PRO A 251 8.88 0.78 -3.57
C PRO A 251 8.54 1.65 -4.79
N ASN A 252 7.89 1.08 -5.81
CA ASN A 252 7.46 1.85 -6.97
C ASN A 252 6.28 2.76 -6.60
N PHE A 253 5.36 2.29 -5.75
CA PHE A 253 4.28 3.13 -5.24
C PHE A 253 4.81 4.25 -4.34
N ILE A 254 5.84 4.00 -3.53
CA ILE A 254 6.51 5.06 -2.74
C ILE A 254 7.02 6.17 -3.67
N THR A 255 7.72 5.79 -4.74
CA THR A 255 8.24 6.75 -5.73
C THR A 255 7.10 7.51 -6.41
N LEU A 256 6.01 6.82 -6.78
CA LEU A 256 4.80 7.46 -7.29
C LEU A 256 4.24 8.49 -6.29
N ALA A 257 4.12 8.14 -5.00
CA ALA A 257 3.60 9.03 -3.98
C ALA A 257 4.47 10.31 -3.81
N GLU A 258 5.80 10.15 -3.82
CA GLU A 258 6.75 11.26 -3.76
C GLU A 258 6.65 12.18 -4.97
N ASP A 259 6.57 11.61 -6.19
CA ASP A 259 6.38 12.36 -7.42
C ASP A 259 5.10 13.22 -7.36
N ILE A 260 4.00 12.64 -6.90
CA ILE A 260 2.69 13.31 -6.78
C ILE A 260 2.73 14.46 -5.77
N GLU A 261 3.35 14.25 -4.60
CA GLU A 261 3.56 15.29 -3.61
C GLU A 261 4.45 16.43 -4.14
N SER A 262 5.51 16.08 -4.89
CA SER A 262 6.43 17.04 -5.52
C SER A 262 5.72 17.88 -6.59
N MET A 263 4.89 17.26 -7.44
CA MET A 263 4.08 17.94 -8.44
C MET A 263 3.13 18.95 -7.81
N TYR A 264 2.42 18.56 -6.75
CA TYR A 264 1.54 19.45 -6.02
C TYR A 264 2.28 20.67 -5.45
N ARG A 265 3.41 20.45 -4.77
CA ARG A 265 4.23 21.55 -4.22
C ARG A 265 4.69 22.52 -5.32
N SER A 266 5.08 21.98 -6.48
CA SER A 266 5.51 22.77 -7.63
C SER A 266 4.37 23.62 -8.21
N ILE A 267 3.15 23.07 -8.32
CA ILE A 267 1.96 23.84 -8.73
C ILE A 267 1.66 24.95 -7.73
N ILE A 268 1.62 24.64 -6.43
CA ILE A 268 1.32 25.65 -5.41
C ILE A 268 2.38 26.75 -5.42
N HIS A 269 3.67 26.42 -5.50
CA HIS A 269 4.74 27.41 -5.56
C HIS A 269 4.64 28.32 -6.79
N ARG A 270 4.33 27.78 -7.98
CA ARG A 270 4.14 28.60 -9.20
C ARG A 270 2.96 29.57 -9.07
N ASN A 271 1.97 29.23 -8.26
CA ASN A 271 0.76 30.02 -8.05
C ASN A 271 0.83 30.93 -6.80
N GLN A 272 1.94 30.95 -6.06
CA GLN A 272 2.15 31.90 -4.95
C GLN A 272 2.26 33.32 -5.50
N GLY A 273 1.17 34.08 -5.44
CA GLY A 273 1.05 35.46 -5.94
C GLY A 273 0.09 35.64 -7.13
N GLY A 274 -0.51 34.55 -7.64
CA GLY A 274 -1.52 34.58 -8.71
C GLY A 274 -2.96 34.48 -8.19
N SER A 275 -3.94 34.90 -9.01
CA SER A 275 -5.38 34.84 -8.74
C SER A 275 -6.04 33.53 -9.22
N GLN A 276 -5.27 32.44 -9.35
CA GLN A 276 -5.80 31.17 -9.88
C GLN A 276 -6.84 30.57 -8.93
N ASP A 277 -8.00 30.16 -9.45
CA ASP A 277 -9.06 29.55 -8.63
C ASP A 277 -8.59 28.19 -8.08
N ALA A 278 -9.00 27.87 -6.84
CA ALA A 278 -8.75 26.58 -6.22
C ALA A 278 -9.25 25.41 -7.08
N LYS A 279 -10.34 25.62 -7.87
CA LYS A 279 -10.85 24.63 -8.83
C LYS A 279 -9.88 24.36 -9.98
N ASP A 280 -9.16 25.38 -10.45
CA ASP A 280 -8.20 25.23 -11.54
C ASP A 280 -6.95 24.49 -11.06
N ILE A 281 -6.47 24.84 -9.86
CA ILE A 281 -5.35 24.14 -9.21
C ILE A 281 -5.72 22.66 -9.01
N ASP A 282 -6.91 22.37 -8.48
CA ASP A 282 -7.39 21.00 -8.29
C ASP A 282 -7.45 20.23 -9.61
N SER A 283 -7.94 20.86 -10.68
CA SER A 283 -8.03 20.27 -12.02
C SER A 283 -6.65 19.99 -12.61
N GLU A 284 -5.69 20.93 -12.49
CA GLU A 284 -4.31 20.75 -12.96
C GLU A 284 -3.61 19.62 -12.20
N VAL A 285 -3.71 19.60 -10.86
CA VAL A 285 -3.10 18.55 -10.03
C VAL A 285 -3.66 17.18 -10.39
N LYS A 286 -4.98 17.05 -10.52
CA LYS A 286 -5.61 15.77 -10.90
C LYS A 286 -5.20 15.31 -12.29
N ALA A 287 -5.09 16.23 -13.25
CA ALA A 287 -4.65 15.90 -14.61
C ALA A 287 -3.22 15.36 -14.60
N LEU A 288 -2.26 16.06 -13.98
CA LEU A 288 -0.87 15.61 -13.89
C LEU A 288 -0.74 14.30 -13.10
N ALA A 289 -1.46 14.19 -11.99
CA ALA A 289 -1.52 12.96 -11.21
C ALA A 289 -2.01 11.78 -12.05
N GLY A 290 -3.06 11.98 -12.84
CA GLY A 290 -3.59 10.97 -13.74
C GLY A 290 -2.59 10.54 -14.81
N GLU A 291 -1.83 11.46 -15.40
CA GLU A 291 -0.78 11.11 -16.37
C GLU A 291 0.35 10.29 -15.73
N ARG A 292 0.79 10.65 -14.52
CA ARG A 292 1.81 9.88 -13.79
C ARG A 292 1.31 8.48 -13.38
N VAL A 293 0.03 8.35 -13.01
CA VAL A 293 -0.61 7.06 -12.72
C VAL A 293 -0.68 6.20 -13.99
N LYS A 294 -1.03 6.76 -15.16
CA LYS A 294 -1.03 6.00 -16.43
C LYS A 294 0.35 5.45 -16.76
N LEU A 295 1.41 6.25 -16.56
CA LEU A 295 2.78 5.82 -16.77
C LEU A 295 3.16 4.66 -15.83
N GLU A 296 2.83 4.77 -14.54
CA GLU A 296 3.08 3.72 -13.55
C GLU A 296 2.43 2.39 -13.95
N PHE A 297 1.15 2.44 -14.29
CA PHE A 297 0.40 1.23 -14.59
C PHE A 297 0.69 0.69 -15.98
N LEU A 298 1.08 1.52 -16.95
CA LEU A 298 1.69 1.06 -18.19
C LEU A 298 2.93 0.21 -17.91
N ALA A 299 3.82 0.65 -17.02
CA ALA A 299 5.00 -0.14 -16.65
C ALA A 299 4.64 -1.51 -16.04
N ARG A 300 3.63 -1.56 -15.17
CA ARG A 300 3.15 -2.82 -14.57
C ARG A 300 2.50 -3.76 -15.58
N LEU A 301 1.73 -3.22 -16.53
CA LEU A 301 1.15 -4.02 -17.61
C LEU A 301 2.21 -4.53 -18.59
N LEU A 302 3.22 -3.71 -18.91
CA LEU A 302 4.37 -4.12 -19.71
C LEU A 302 5.19 -5.19 -19.00
N PHE A 303 5.28 -5.16 -17.67
CA PHE A 303 5.92 -6.23 -16.92
C PHE A 303 5.17 -7.56 -17.07
N LEU A 304 3.85 -7.57 -16.94
CA LEU A 304 3.05 -8.76 -17.24
C LEU A 304 3.24 -9.24 -18.70
N GLN A 305 3.21 -8.31 -19.66
CA GLN A 305 3.42 -8.64 -21.06
C GLN A 305 4.81 -9.24 -21.32
N LEU A 306 5.86 -8.69 -20.71
CA LEU A 306 7.22 -9.21 -20.79
C LEU A 306 7.30 -10.65 -20.29
N LEU A 307 6.68 -10.93 -19.15
CA LEU A 307 6.68 -12.27 -18.57
C LEU A 307 5.91 -13.27 -19.43
N LEU A 308 4.76 -12.86 -19.99
CA LEU A 308 4.00 -13.69 -20.94
C LEU A 308 4.75 -13.95 -22.25
N GLN A 309 5.55 -13.00 -22.73
CA GLN A 309 6.42 -13.18 -23.90
C GLN A 309 7.54 -14.19 -23.62
N ASN A 310 8.12 -14.12 -22.42
CA ASN A 310 9.19 -15.03 -22.01
C ASN A 310 8.69 -16.43 -21.62
N LYS A 311 7.47 -16.51 -21.07
CA LYS A 311 6.80 -17.74 -20.64
C LYS A 311 5.32 -17.71 -21.00
N PRO A 312 4.92 -18.19 -22.19
CA PRO A 312 3.52 -18.15 -22.65
C PRO A 312 2.54 -18.91 -21.74
N ASP A 313 3.01 -19.93 -21.04
CA ASP A 313 2.27 -20.74 -20.07
C ASP A 313 2.31 -20.17 -18.64
N LEU A 314 2.78 -18.93 -18.45
CA LEU A 314 2.80 -18.25 -17.15
C LEU A 314 1.43 -18.35 -16.48
N GLU A 315 1.43 -18.80 -15.23
CA GLU A 315 0.23 -18.90 -14.43
C GLU A 315 -0.01 -17.60 -13.64
N PRO A 316 -1.28 -17.23 -13.37
CA PRO A 316 -1.61 -16.06 -12.58
C PRO A 316 -0.87 -15.94 -11.24
N GLN A 317 -0.75 -17.05 -10.51
CA GLN A 317 -0.06 -17.06 -9.22
C GLN A 317 1.44 -16.82 -9.36
N GLN A 318 2.06 -17.33 -10.44
CA GLN A 318 3.47 -17.10 -10.73
C GLN A 318 3.74 -15.63 -11.01
N PHE A 319 2.85 -14.97 -11.78
CA PHE A 319 2.93 -13.52 -11.98
C PHE A 319 2.78 -12.76 -10.67
N PHE A 320 1.82 -13.16 -9.83
CA PHE A 320 1.58 -12.51 -8.55
C PHE A 320 2.78 -12.65 -7.60
N HIS A 321 3.43 -13.81 -7.58
CA HIS A 321 4.68 -14.01 -6.86
C HIS A 321 5.80 -13.13 -7.44
N GLU A 322 5.99 -13.15 -8.76
CA GLU A 322 7.10 -12.45 -9.40
C GLU A 322 7.04 -10.93 -9.17
N GLN A 323 5.85 -10.30 -9.23
CA GLN A 323 5.74 -8.86 -8.95
C GLN A 323 6.05 -8.50 -7.49
N THR A 324 5.86 -9.45 -6.58
CA THR A 324 5.93 -9.23 -5.14
C THR A 324 7.31 -9.50 -4.54
N THR A 325 8.11 -10.37 -5.16
CA THR A 325 9.43 -10.79 -4.66
C THR A 325 10.61 -10.21 -5.43
N GLY A 326 10.49 -9.96 -6.74
CA GLY A 326 11.64 -9.51 -7.57
C GLY A 326 11.31 -8.53 -8.70
N GLY A 327 10.04 -8.42 -9.09
CA GLY A 327 9.60 -7.61 -10.22
C GLY A 327 9.69 -6.10 -10.02
N ALA A 328 9.77 -5.65 -8.76
CA ALA A 328 9.77 -4.23 -8.42
C ALA A 328 10.89 -3.45 -9.13
N ALA A 329 12.11 -4.00 -9.19
CA ALA A 329 13.24 -3.35 -9.87
C ALA A 329 13.05 -3.24 -11.38
N THR A 330 12.43 -4.24 -12.01
CA THR A 330 12.13 -4.23 -13.44
C THR A 330 11.01 -3.26 -13.77
N ILE A 331 9.97 -3.18 -12.94
CA ILE A 331 8.93 -2.16 -13.04
C ILE A 331 9.55 -0.76 -12.92
N ALA A 332 10.46 -0.52 -11.97
CA ALA A 332 11.16 0.77 -11.82
C ALA A 332 11.96 1.15 -13.09
N ARG A 333 12.63 0.17 -13.71
CA ARG A 333 13.37 0.37 -14.97
C ARG A 333 12.43 0.69 -16.13
N LEU A 334 11.27 0.03 -16.20
CA LEU A 334 10.23 0.32 -17.19
C LEU A 334 9.71 1.75 -17.00
N VAL A 335 9.37 2.16 -15.77
CA VAL A 335 8.98 3.55 -15.44
C VAL A 335 10.04 4.53 -15.92
N SER A 336 11.32 4.29 -15.59
CA SER A 336 12.44 5.16 -15.99
C SER A 336 12.58 5.28 -17.51
N LYS A 337 12.34 4.20 -18.25
CA LYS A 337 12.35 4.23 -19.73
C LYS A 337 11.15 4.94 -20.31
N LEU A 338 9.98 4.85 -19.67
CA LEU A 338 8.75 5.49 -20.13
C LEU A 338 8.75 7.01 -19.88
N GLN A 339 9.49 7.49 -18.88
CA GLN A 339 9.55 8.93 -18.52
C GLN A 339 10.07 9.85 -19.65
N VAL A 340 10.70 9.31 -20.69
CA VAL A 340 11.19 10.12 -21.82
C VAL A 340 10.08 10.45 -22.84
N TYR A 341 8.94 9.78 -22.76
CA TYR A 341 7.83 9.93 -23.71
C TYR A 341 6.83 10.98 -23.24
N ASP A 342 6.16 11.64 -24.19
CA ASP A 342 5.10 12.57 -23.87
C ASP A 342 3.80 11.86 -23.42
N ASN A 343 2.91 12.61 -22.78
CA ASN A 343 1.65 12.09 -22.25
C ASN A 343 0.75 11.47 -23.33
N ARG A 344 0.88 11.92 -24.59
CA ARG A 344 0.12 11.33 -25.70
C ARG A 344 0.66 9.94 -26.03
N ALA A 345 1.97 9.80 -26.22
CA ALA A 345 2.61 8.52 -26.48
C ALA A 345 2.34 7.53 -25.35
N ILE A 346 2.39 7.94 -24.08
CA ILE A 346 2.06 7.08 -22.93
C ILE A 346 0.62 6.54 -23.03
N ARG A 347 -0.35 7.38 -23.39
CA ARG A 347 -1.75 6.95 -23.57
C ARG A 347 -1.90 5.97 -24.72
N ASP A 348 -1.24 6.22 -25.83
CA ASP A 348 -1.29 5.35 -27.01
C ASP A 348 -0.61 4.00 -26.72
N MET A 349 0.54 4.00 -26.03
CA MET A 349 1.24 2.80 -25.55
C MET A 349 0.41 1.99 -24.55
N LEU A 350 -0.27 2.65 -23.62
CA LEU A 350 -1.16 2.02 -22.66
C LEU A 350 -2.35 1.34 -23.36
N ARG A 351 -2.97 2.02 -24.32
CA ARG A 351 -4.03 1.44 -25.14
C ARG A 351 -3.56 0.20 -25.88
N GLU A 352 -2.40 0.27 -26.53
CA GLU A 352 -1.84 -0.84 -27.30
C GLU A 352 -1.47 -2.04 -26.41
N THR A 353 -0.84 -1.78 -25.27
CA THR A 353 -0.52 -2.81 -24.26
C THR A 353 -1.78 -3.50 -23.74
N GLN A 354 -2.85 -2.76 -23.49
CA GLN A 354 -4.13 -3.33 -23.07
C GLN A 354 -4.77 -4.21 -24.16
N ILE A 355 -4.70 -3.81 -25.44
CA ILE A 355 -5.19 -4.61 -26.57
C ILE A 355 -4.40 -5.93 -26.68
N ASN A 356 -3.08 -5.86 -26.53
CA ASN A 356 -2.22 -7.04 -26.57
C ASN A 356 -2.53 -8.00 -25.44
N LEU A 357 -2.65 -7.51 -24.20
CA LEU A 357 -3.03 -8.34 -23.05
C LEU A 357 -4.45 -8.90 -23.22
N HIS A 358 -5.41 -8.12 -23.70
CA HIS A 358 -6.78 -8.61 -23.96
C HIS A 358 -6.77 -9.80 -24.92
N THR A 359 -6.02 -9.70 -26.02
CA THR A 359 -5.87 -10.76 -27.03
C THR A 359 -5.24 -12.03 -26.45
N LEU A 360 -4.35 -11.91 -25.47
CA LEU A 360 -3.69 -13.04 -24.82
C LEU A 360 -4.55 -13.69 -23.73
N LEU A 361 -5.29 -12.88 -22.95
CA LEU A 361 -5.96 -13.33 -21.73
C LEU A 361 -7.39 -13.84 -21.97
N VAL A 362 -8.15 -13.17 -22.85
CA VAL A 362 -9.57 -13.48 -23.07
C VAL A 362 -9.80 -14.88 -23.66
N PRO A 363 -9.02 -15.38 -24.65
CA PRO A 363 -9.17 -16.75 -25.13
C PRO A 363 -8.95 -17.81 -24.06
N ARG A 364 -8.14 -17.48 -23.04
CA ARG A 364 -7.85 -18.35 -21.88
C ARG A 364 -8.86 -18.20 -20.74
N ARG A 365 -9.87 -17.34 -20.90
CA ARG A 365 -10.83 -16.96 -19.84
C ARG A 365 -10.13 -16.46 -18.58
N LEU A 366 -9.08 -15.67 -18.75
CA LEU A 366 -8.35 -15.05 -17.64
C LEU A 366 -8.73 -13.57 -17.55
N GLY A 367 -9.14 -13.13 -16.37
CA GLY A 367 -9.37 -11.72 -16.07
C GLY A 367 -8.07 -10.97 -15.81
N LEU A 368 -8.10 -9.66 -16.04
CA LEU A 368 -7.08 -8.71 -15.62
C LEU A 368 -7.64 -7.82 -14.53
N VAL A 369 -6.94 -7.77 -13.40
CA VAL A 369 -7.38 -7.07 -12.19
C VAL A 369 -6.29 -6.12 -11.73
N ILE A 370 -6.68 -4.92 -11.30
CA ILE A 370 -5.81 -3.99 -10.59
C ILE A 370 -6.27 -3.93 -9.14
N ALA A 371 -5.44 -4.38 -8.21
CA ALA A 371 -5.73 -4.39 -6.78
C ALA A 371 -4.89 -3.34 -6.05
N LEU A 372 -5.56 -2.37 -5.43
CA LEU A 372 -4.95 -1.37 -4.55
C LEU A 372 -5.14 -1.76 -3.09
N ASP A 373 -4.11 -2.32 -2.47
CA ASP A 373 -4.11 -2.62 -1.04
C ASP A 373 -3.69 -1.40 -0.21
N GLU A 374 -4.08 -1.41 1.07
CA GLU A 374 -3.87 -0.30 2.01
C GLU A 374 -4.32 1.06 1.46
N ALA A 375 -5.40 1.09 0.67
CA ALA A 375 -5.85 2.26 -0.08
C ALA A 375 -6.15 3.49 0.79
N GLN A 376 -6.39 3.30 2.09
CA GLN A 376 -6.52 4.41 3.04
C GLN A 376 -5.25 5.28 3.11
N VAL A 377 -4.07 4.73 2.83
CA VAL A 377 -2.82 5.52 2.76
C VAL A 377 -2.89 6.56 1.65
N ALA A 378 -3.49 6.22 0.50
CA ALA A 378 -3.72 7.18 -0.57
C ALA A 378 -4.81 8.21 -0.24
N VAL A 379 -5.66 7.96 0.76
CA VAL A 379 -6.66 8.93 1.26
C VAL A 379 -6.02 9.91 2.24
N THR A 380 -5.33 9.39 3.26
CA THR A 380 -4.92 10.17 4.44
C THR A 380 -3.43 10.51 4.46
N GLY A 381 -2.60 9.77 3.72
CA GLY A 381 -1.14 9.94 3.70
C GLY A 381 -0.61 10.71 2.51
N ILE A 382 -1.34 10.75 1.38
CA ILE A 382 -0.88 11.38 0.13
C ILE A 382 -1.89 12.43 -0.33
N LEU A 383 -1.44 13.68 -0.45
CA LEU A 383 -2.27 14.84 -0.74
C LEU A 383 -3.49 14.99 0.18
N SER A 384 -3.36 14.58 1.44
CA SER A 384 -4.45 14.57 2.42
C SER A 384 -5.12 15.94 2.55
N ASP A 385 -6.42 15.97 2.35
CA ASP A 385 -7.28 17.16 2.27
C ASP A 385 -6.87 18.25 1.27
N LYS A 386 -5.97 17.95 0.32
CA LYS A 386 -5.49 18.94 -0.66
C LYS A 386 -6.35 19.00 -1.91
N LEU A 387 -7.08 17.92 -2.23
CA LEU A 387 -7.93 17.83 -3.43
C LEU A 387 -9.41 18.02 -3.09
N ILE A 388 -10.21 18.25 -4.14
CA ILE A 388 -11.64 18.51 -4.08
C ILE A 388 -12.40 17.28 -4.63
N SER A 389 -13.55 16.92 -4.06
CA SER A 389 -14.36 15.83 -4.61
C SER A 389 -14.96 16.23 -5.97
N PRO A 390 -15.06 15.31 -6.95
CA PRO A 390 -15.68 15.61 -8.24
C PRO A 390 -17.12 16.15 -8.10
N SER A 391 -17.89 15.59 -7.16
CA SER A 391 -19.24 16.08 -6.83
C SER A 391 -19.29 17.54 -6.35
N ALA A 392 -18.21 18.02 -5.73
CA ALA A 392 -18.12 19.38 -5.22
C ALA A 392 -17.72 20.41 -6.29
N LEU A 393 -17.09 19.97 -7.39
CA LEU A 393 -16.74 20.85 -8.50
C LEU A 393 -18.00 21.44 -9.18
N LEU A 394 -19.10 20.68 -9.16
CA LEU A 394 -20.42 21.09 -9.67
C LEU A 394 -21.20 22.01 -8.71
N LYS A 395 -20.69 22.24 -7.50
CA LYS A 395 -21.38 23.01 -6.47
C LYS A 395 -21.14 24.51 -6.61
N ASN A 396 -22.18 25.28 -6.25
CA ASN A 396 -22.11 26.73 -6.12
C ASN A 396 -21.23 27.11 -4.92
N ARG A 397 -20.70 28.34 -4.93
CA ARG A 397 -19.79 28.85 -3.89
C ARG A 397 -20.36 28.68 -2.47
N ASN A 398 -21.63 29.02 -2.26
CA ASN A 398 -22.26 28.94 -0.94
C ASN A 398 -22.39 27.49 -0.41
N GLU A 399 -22.39 26.49 -1.29
CA GLU A 399 -22.45 25.08 -0.91
C GLU A 399 -21.06 24.47 -0.72
N LEU A 400 -20.05 24.98 -1.44
CA LEU A 400 -18.68 24.45 -1.44
C LEU A 400 -17.86 24.94 -0.25
N PHE A 401 -18.05 26.22 0.13
CA PHE A 401 -17.27 26.87 1.16
C PHE A 401 -17.99 26.87 2.51
N ASP A 402 -17.24 26.85 3.60
CA ASP A 402 -17.72 27.00 4.97
C ASP A 402 -17.81 28.48 5.37
N SER A 403 -18.21 28.75 6.62
CA SER A 403 -18.30 30.12 7.16
C SER A 403 -16.96 30.86 7.23
N LYS A 404 -15.83 30.14 7.10
CA LYS A 404 -14.48 30.69 7.03
C LYS A 404 -13.99 30.84 5.59
N ASN A 405 -14.88 30.68 4.59
CA ASN A 405 -14.56 30.69 3.17
C ASN A 405 -13.47 29.66 2.81
N GLN A 406 -13.45 28.52 3.50
CA GLN A 406 -12.63 27.35 3.18
C GLN A 406 -13.51 26.24 2.58
N ILE A 407 -12.96 25.42 1.68
CA ILE A 407 -13.69 24.27 1.15
C ILE A 407 -14.03 23.31 2.31
N GLN A 408 -15.30 22.94 2.44
CA GLN A 408 -15.78 22.08 3.53
C GLN A 408 -15.05 20.73 3.55
N SER A 409 -14.71 20.24 4.74
CA SER A 409 -13.95 18.98 4.94
C SER A 409 -14.56 17.78 4.22
N ARG A 410 -15.89 17.65 4.19
CA ARG A 410 -16.60 16.57 3.46
C ARG A 410 -16.33 16.54 1.95
N PHE A 411 -15.90 17.65 1.36
CA PHE A 411 -15.51 17.75 -0.05
C PHE A 411 -14.01 17.63 -0.27
N ARG A 412 -13.22 17.53 0.81
CA ARG A 412 -11.78 17.31 0.72
C ARG A 412 -11.47 15.86 0.40
N ARG A 413 -10.39 15.67 -0.36
CA ARG A 413 -9.94 14.36 -0.87
C ARG A 413 -8.43 14.30 -0.85
N GLY A 414 -7.91 13.08 -0.81
CA GLY A 414 -6.52 12.73 -1.05
C GLY A 414 -6.27 12.14 -2.43
N PHE A 415 -5.07 11.60 -2.63
CA PHE A 415 -4.61 11.01 -3.89
C PHE A 415 -5.46 9.82 -4.38
N LEU A 416 -6.17 9.11 -3.50
CA LEU A 416 -7.05 8.01 -3.91
C LEU A 416 -8.08 8.46 -4.96
N THR A 417 -8.50 9.72 -4.97
CA THR A 417 -9.46 10.25 -5.95
C THR A 417 -8.91 10.23 -7.39
N PRO A 418 -7.83 10.97 -7.75
CA PRO A 418 -7.27 10.88 -9.10
C PRO A 418 -6.72 9.48 -9.44
N LEU A 419 -6.25 8.73 -8.44
CA LEU A 419 -5.82 7.34 -8.62
C LEU A 419 -6.99 6.45 -9.09
N SER A 420 -8.09 6.41 -8.32
CA SER A 420 -9.27 5.61 -8.65
C SER A 420 -9.91 6.04 -9.97
N ALA A 421 -10.02 7.36 -10.20
CA ALA A 421 -10.58 7.90 -11.44
C ALA A 421 -9.78 7.47 -12.68
N THR A 422 -8.44 7.43 -12.56
CA THR A 422 -7.57 7.02 -13.67
C THR A 422 -7.67 5.52 -13.92
N LEU A 423 -7.58 4.71 -12.86
CA LEU A 423 -7.56 3.26 -12.97
C LEU A 423 -8.92 2.68 -13.37
N SER A 424 -10.04 3.29 -12.97
CA SER A 424 -11.38 2.85 -13.36
C SER A 424 -11.65 2.95 -14.87
N ASN A 425 -10.80 3.68 -15.61
CA ASN A 425 -10.88 3.82 -17.06
C ASN A 425 -9.97 2.83 -17.81
N MET A 426 -9.21 1.98 -17.10
CA MET A 426 -8.39 0.93 -17.72
C MET A 426 -9.24 -0.30 -18.05
N GLN A 427 -8.75 -1.16 -18.96
CA GLN A 427 -9.39 -2.44 -19.31
C GLN A 427 -9.06 -3.52 -18.29
N ALA A 428 -9.41 -3.27 -17.03
CA ALA A 428 -9.20 -4.17 -15.91
C ALA A 428 -10.26 -3.91 -14.83
N THR A 429 -10.65 -4.97 -14.12
CA THR A 429 -11.46 -4.81 -12.90
C THR A 429 -10.60 -4.11 -11.85
N LEU A 430 -11.09 -3.00 -11.28
CA LEU A 430 -10.38 -2.27 -10.22
C LEU A 430 -10.88 -2.75 -8.86
N VAL A 431 -10.00 -3.25 -8.01
CA VAL A 431 -10.30 -3.68 -6.65
C VAL A 431 -9.57 -2.77 -5.67
N ILE A 432 -10.30 -2.14 -4.76
CA ILE A 432 -9.76 -1.21 -3.76
C ILE A 432 -9.97 -1.82 -2.39
N LEU A 433 -8.88 -2.15 -1.71
CA LEU A 433 -8.87 -2.71 -0.37
C LEU A 433 -8.46 -1.64 0.62
N GLY A 434 -9.28 -1.43 1.65
CA GLY A 434 -8.89 -0.58 2.77
C GLY A 434 -9.73 -0.83 4.01
N THR A 435 -9.35 -0.17 5.09
CA THR A 435 -10.04 -0.29 6.38
C THR A 435 -11.35 0.51 6.37
N ALA A 436 -12.40 -0.10 6.92
CA ALA A 436 -13.76 0.45 6.89
C ALA A 436 -13.88 1.87 7.48
N LEU A 437 -13.13 2.17 8.54
CA LEU A 437 -13.17 3.48 9.22
C LEU A 437 -12.50 4.60 8.41
N SER A 438 -11.56 4.27 7.52
CA SER A 438 -10.79 5.24 6.72
C SER A 438 -11.28 5.38 5.28
N LEU A 439 -11.95 4.37 4.72
CA LEU A 439 -12.71 4.47 3.47
C LEU A 439 -14.18 4.87 3.69
N GLN A 440 -14.56 4.96 4.96
CA GLN A 440 -15.79 5.40 5.66
C GLN A 440 -17.18 5.07 5.10
N ASN A 441 -17.36 4.85 3.79
CA ASN A 441 -18.48 4.09 3.22
C ASN A 441 -18.34 3.74 1.72
N GLY A 442 -17.13 3.85 1.17
CA GLY A 442 -16.92 3.76 -0.28
C GLY A 442 -17.22 5.07 -1.01
N ASP A 443 -17.79 6.09 -0.35
CA ASP A 443 -18.11 7.39 -0.94
C ASP A 443 -16.89 8.10 -1.55
N HIS A 444 -15.70 7.93 -0.97
CA HIS A 444 -14.45 8.46 -1.54
C HIS A 444 -14.12 7.85 -2.89
N VAL A 445 -14.36 6.54 -3.03
CA VAL A 445 -14.16 5.79 -4.29
C VAL A 445 -15.30 6.07 -5.26
N TYR A 446 -16.54 5.98 -4.78
CA TYR A 446 -17.76 6.23 -5.54
C TYR A 446 -17.79 7.65 -6.13
N SER A 447 -17.34 8.65 -5.37
CA SER A 447 -17.25 10.03 -5.88
C SER A 447 -16.11 10.23 -6.89
N ALA A 448 -15.13 9.33 -6.93
CA ALA A 448 -13.98 9.40 -7.84
C ALA A 448 -14.22 8.71 -9.19
N ILE A 449 -15.10 7.71 -9.23
CA ILE A 449 -15.38 6.94 -10.45
C ILE A 449 -16.27 7.72 -11.42
N ALA A 450 -16.01 7.54 -12.71
CA ALA A 450 -16.77 8.22 -13.77
C ALA A 450 -18.19 7.65 -13.94
N LYS A 451 -18.39 6.35 -13.67
CA LYS A 451 -19.66 5.64 -13.90
C LYS A 451 -20.14 4.92 -12.64
N PRO A 452 -21.14 5.47 -11.93
CA PRO A 452 -21.64 4.92 -10.68
C PRO A 452 -22.19 3.49 -10.75
N THR A 453 -22.72 3.10 -11.90
CA THR A 453 -23.37 1.79 -12.12
C THR A 453 -22.39 0.61 -12.10
N ASN A 454 -21.09 0.88 -12.26
CA ASN A 454 -20.08 -0.16 -12.32
C ASN A 454 -19.42 -0.38 -10.95
N PHE A 455 -19.92 0.29 -9.90
CA PHE A 455 -19.40 0.16 -8.55
C PHE A 455 -20.06 -1.00 -7.81
N SER A 456 -19.25 -1.83 -7.17
CA SER A 456 -19.72 -2.90 -6.29
C SER A 456 -18.99 -2.80 -4.94
N ARG A 457 -19.69 -3.14 -3.86
CA ARG A 457 -19.11 -3.11 -2.51
C ARG A 457 -19.15 -4.52 -1.93
N ILE A 458 -17.99 -5.03 -1.53
CA ILE A 458 -17.87 -6.28 -0.78
C ILE A 458 -17.73 -5.91 0.70
N THR A 459 -18.72 -6.32 1.50
CA THR A 459 -18.79 -6.04 2.93
C THR A 459 -18.94 -7.31 3.76
N GLU A 460 -19.39 -8.41 3.15
CA GLU A 460 -19.61 -9.67 3.82
C GLU A 460 -18.34 -10.53 3.72
N PHE A 461 -17.55 -10.53 4.78
CA PHE A 461 -16.36 -11.37 4.89
C PHE A 461 -16.65 -12.58 5.77
N PRO A 462 -16.17 -13.77 5.36
CA PRO A 462 -16.35 -14.98 6.15
C PRO A 462 -15.83 -14.84 7.57
N GLN A 463 -16.58 -15.42 8.51
CA GLN A 463 -16.09 -15.74 9.84
C GLN A 463 -15.92 -17.25 9.97
N PHE A 464 -14.91 -17.63 10.73
CA PHE A 464 -14.47 -19.00 10.94
C PHE A 464 -14.98 -19.46 12.30
N ASP A 465 -15.74 -20.54 12.33
CA ASP A 465 -16.08 -21.24 13.55
C ASP A 465 -14.98 -22.26 13.94
N GLU A 466 -15.17 -23.01 15.02
CA GLU A 466 -14.19 -24.00 15.47
C GLU A 466 -13.97 -25.12 14.44
N SER A 467 -14.98 -25.46 13.64
CA SER A 467 -14.89 -26.48 12.59
C SER A 467 -14.06 -25.97 11.41
N ASP A 468 -14.29 -24.72 11.00
CA ASP A 468 -13.51 -24.07 9.94
C ASP A 468 -12.03 -23.99 10.31
N VAL A 469 -11.74 -23.61 11.56
CA VAL A 469 -10.36 -23.56 12.07
C VAL A 469 -9.70 -24.93 11.98
N ASN A 470 -10.40 -26.00 12.38
CA ASN A 470 -9.84 -27.36 12.28
C ASN A 470 -9.61 -27.77 10.83
N LYS A 471 -10.59 -27.50 9.95
CA LYS A 471 -10.48 -27.82 8.53
C LYS A 471 -9.25 -27.12 7.93
N MET A 472 -9.17 -25.81 8.09
CA MET A 472 -8.06 -25.00 7.55
C MET A 472 -6.70 -25.42 8.12
N LEU A 473 -6.56 -25.57 9.44
CA LEU A 473 -5.30 -26.01 10.04
C LEU A 473 -4.91 -27.41 9.57
N SER A 474 -5.87 -28.34 9.51
CA SER A 474 -5.61 -29.69 9.02
C SER A 474 -5.24 -29.71 7.54
N GLU A 475 -5.70 -28.76 6.73
CA GLU A 475 -5.32 -28.62 5.32
C GLU A 475 -3.89 -28.08 5.17
N LEU A 476 -3.43 -27.25 6.11
CA LEU A 476 -2.15 -26.56 6.07
C LEU A 476 -0.99 -27.33 6.72
N VAL A 477 -1.24 -27.90 7.90
CA VAL A 477 -0.22 -28.55 8.74
C VAL A 477 -0.72 -29.91 9.23
N ASP A 478 0.22 -30.77 9.59
CA ASP A 478 -0.11 -32.06 10.18
C ASP A 478 -0.46 -31.87 11.65
N MET A 479 -1.71 -32.20 12.00
CA MET A 479 -2.27 -32.05 13.34
C MET A 479 -2.44 -33.39 14.05
N SER A 480 -1.96 -34.50 13.47
CA SER A 480 -2.19 -35.86 13.98
C SER A 480 -1.70 -36.06 15.43
N ASP A 481 -0.54 -35.50 15.76
CA ASP A 481 0.06 -35.58 17.09
C ASP A 481 -0.20 -34.34 17.98
N CYS A 482 -1.15 -33.48 17.58
CA CYS A 482 -1.41 -32.22 18.26
C CYS A 482 -2.90 -31.97 18.51
N GLU A 483 -3.31 -32.11 19.77
CA GLU A 483 -4.64 -31.72 20.19
C GLU A 483 -4.65 -30.27 20.66
N ILE A 484 -5.29 -29.37 19.88
CA ILE A 484 -5.52 -27.98 20.31
C ILE A 484 -6.64 -27.98 21.36
N PRO A 485 -6.39 -27.56 22.62
CA PRO A 485 -7.44 -27.50 23.63
C PRO A 485 -8.62 -26.61 23.17
N PRO A 486 -9.88 -26.97 23.46
CA PRO A 486 -11.06 -26.21 22.99
C PRO A 486 -11.00 -24.72 23.35
N ALA A 487 -10.49 -24.38 24.53
CA ALA A 487 -10.32 -22.99 24.96
C ALA A 487 -9.32 -22.19 24.11
N LYS A 488 -8.26 -22.82 23.58
CA LYS A 488 -7.33 -22.19 22.64
C LYS A 488 -7.91 -22.14 21.23
N ARG A 489 -8.61 -23.20 20.81
CA ARG A 489 -9.27 -23.29 19.50
C ARG A 489 -10.31 -22.19 19.30
N ARG A 490 -11.11 -21.91 20.34
CA ARG A 490 -12.07 -20.78 20.34
C ARG A 490 -11.40 -19.43 20.09
N LYS A 491 -10.17 -19.23 20.54
CA LYS A 491 -9.44 -17.97 20.29
C LYS A 491 -9.01 -17.79 18.83
N LEU A 492 -9.03 -18.86 18.04
CA LEU A 492 -8.74 -18.86 16.60
C LEU A 492 -10.01 -18.66 15.75
N THR A 493 -11.19 -18.65 16.37
CA THR A 493 -12.46 -18.39 15.68
C THR A 493 -12.67 -16.90 15.42
N GLY A 494 -13.62 -16.57 14.55
CA GLY A 494 -13.91 -15.20 14.13
C GLY A 494 -13.22 -14.89 12.81
N ARG A 495 -12.45 -13.81 12.74
CA ARG A 495 -11.77 -13.44 11.50
C ARG A 495 -10.47 -14.22 11.37
N ALA A 496 -10.27 -14.87 10.22
CA ALA A 496 -9.00 -15.51 9.90
C ALA A 496 -7.88 -14.46 9.89
N ARG A 497 -7.06 -14.47 10.94
CA ARG A 497 -5.87 -13.64 11.10
C ARG A 497 -4.72 -14.59 11.40
N PHE A 498 -4.15 -15.17 10.35
CA PHE A 498 -2.97 -16.01 10.48
C PHE A 498 -1.76 -15.17 10.08
N SER A 499 -0.87 -14.96 11.04
CA SER A 499 0.47 -14.44 10.83
C SER A 499 1.44 -15.43 11.46
N VAL A 500 2.58 -15.66 10.80
CA VAL A 500 3.72 -16.30 11.46
C VAL A 500 4.60 -15.17 11.94
N ASP A 501 4.72 -15.02 13.25
CA ASP A 501 5.94 -14.45 13.82
C ASP A 501 6.82 -15.66 14.15
N VAL A 502 8.00 -15.73 13.52
CA VAL A 502 9.04 -16.72 13.84
C VAL A 502 9.87 -16.22 15.02
#